data_AF-A0A8S3UWD8-F1
#
_entry.id   AF-A0A8S3UWD8-F1
#
_cell.length_a   1.000
_cell.length_b   1.000
_cell.length_c   1.000
_cell.angle_alpha   90.00
_cell.angle_beta   90.00
_cell.angle_gamma   90.00
#
_symmetry.space_group_name_H-M   'P 1'
#
loop_
_entity.id
_entity.type
_entity.pdbx_description
1 polymer ?
#
loop_
_entity_poly.entity_id
_entity_poly.type
_entity_poly.pdbx_seq_one_letter_code
_entity_poly.pdbx_strand_id
1 'polypeptide(L)'
;MATVKTVLILTLILYFYPVAGAPSYQDILNFYTNAITCTTCFVDEIFPKKEQSDQITVDVNFTLVSIGEFNEADGYLEVNGLMDITWDDDLISAVSGPPFVTEISVPRDVVWVPTISIFNSHSNISMIGDANTDVRISMPTKDESAVMKWSPSIVSKTNCQVDSTYFPFDTQKCNITFTPWGYMDSEVNISITNESLDTSYYNEHELWRLKSHDPYTETKESTSFAHFELTLQRNPKYFLLTHFLPFLMLVFLSNLIFLVPSGSGERVGFAMFVFLSISILMAMVTGSLPKSSTQMSILSFYFTTMILVVSVLTYLAILSLTIHSKDPRNMVPQRIVRFIACCGCYENKHKDDLRAKNKVTPLTLSEYDDNDDNLFSHPKFQTEYEEDFAPIVIRKDDKVYKNDYEITWKHVARTFDKICFVVFIIVNFLLTMIFMTPLIAHYYQ
;
A
#
# COMPACT_ATOMS: atom_id res chain seq x y z
N MET A 1 32.25 -75.70 -2.24
CA MET A 1 32.17 -75.75 -3.73
C MET A 1 31.11 -74.79 -4.31
N ALA A 2 29.95 -74.60 -3.66
CA ALA A 2 28.90 -73.70 -4.14
C ALA A 2 29.27 -72.20 -4.13
N THR A 3 30.08 -71.75 -3.16
CA THR A 3 30.55 -70.36 -3.02
C THR A 3 31.54 -69.93 -4.10
N VAL A 4 32.41 -70.84 -4.54
CA VAL A 4 33.39 -70.56 -5.61
C VAL A 4 32.69 -70.40 -6.96
N LYS A 5 31.64 -71.20 -7.22
CA LYS A 5 30.82 -71.08 -8.44
C LYS A 5 30.06 -69.76 -8.51
N THR A 6 29.51 -69.28 -7.39
CA THR A 6 28.79 -68.00 -7.34
C THR A 6 29.72 -66.81 -7.53
N VAL A 7 30.91 -66.83 -6.94
CA VAL A 7 31.93 -65.80 -7.16
C VAL A 7 32.40 -65.81 -8.61
N LEU A 8 32.66 -66.98 -9.21
CA LEU A 8 33.08 -67.07 -10.62
C LEU A 8 32.01 -66.55 -11.59
N ILE A 9 30.73 -66.84 -11.32
CA ILE A 9 29.61 -66.34 -12.11
C ILE A 9 29.46 -64.83 -11.94
N LEU A 10 29.55 -64.28 -10.72
CA LEU A 10 29.53 -62.84 -10.48
C LEU A 10 30.72 -62.11 -11.13
N THR A 11 31.93 -62.70 -11.09
CA THR A 11 33.10 -62.13 -11.77
C THR A 11 33.00 -62.22 -13.28
N LEU A 12 32.42 -63.30 -13.84
CA LEU A 12 32.15 -63.41 -15.28
C LEU A 12 31.07 -62.41 -15.71
N ILE A 13 30.03 -62.22 -14.91
CA ILE A 13 29.00 -61.22 -15.16
C ILE A 13 29.63 -59.81 -15.14
N LEU A 14 30.45 -59.47 -14.14
CA LEU A 14 31.17 -58.20 -14.10
C LEU A 14 32.19 -58.01 -15.25
N TYR A 15 32.74 -59.10 -15.80
CA TYR A 15 33.67 -59.05 -16.93
C TYR A 15 32.96 -58.92 -18.29
N PHE A 16 31.70 -59.38 -18.39
CA PHE A 16 30.88 -59.34 -19.60
C PHE A 16 29.82 -58.23 -19.59
N TYR A 17 29.60 -57.55 -18.47
CA TYR A 17 28.89 -56.28 -18.50
C TYR A 17 29.78 -55.27 -19.23
N PRO A 18 29.33 -54.71 -20.37
CA PRO A 18 30.04 -53.60 -20.96
C PRO A 18 30.06 -52.50 -19.90
N VAL A 19 31.24 -52.18 -19.38
CA VAL A 19 31.46 -50.94 -18.67
C VAL A 19 31.04 -49.87 -19.68
N ALA A 20 29.89 -49.22 -19.45
CA ALA A 20 29.50 -48.06 -20.22
C ALA A 20 30.71 -47.12 -20.21
N GLY A 21 31.32 -46.91 -21.38
CA GLY A 21 32.55 -46.15 -21.48
C GLY A 21 32.29 -44.76 -20.91
N ALA A 22 33.13 -44.29 -20.01
CA ALA A 22 33.06 -42.89 -19.60
C ALA A 22 33.36 -42.03 -20.85
N PRO A 23 32.55 -40.99 -21.15
CA PRO A 23 32.79 -40.12 -22.29
C PRO A 23 34.17 -39.47 -22.18
N SER A 24 34.94 -39.47 -23.27
CA SER A 24 36.24 -38.82 -23.30
C SER A 24 36.11 -37.33 -23.68
N TYR A 25 37.10 -36.53 -23.29
CA TYR A 25 37.20 -35.13 -23.74
C TYR A 25 37.15 -35.02 -25.28
N GLN A 26 37.75 -35.97 -25.99
CA GLN A 26 37.77 -35.98 -27.44
C GLN A 26 36.38 -36.24 -28.03
N ASP A 27 35.54 -37.04 -27.37
CA ASP A 27 34.17 -37.31 -27.82
C ASP A 27 33.32 -36.03 -27.78
N ILE A 28 33.46 -35.25 -26.70
CA ILE A 28 32.78 -33.96 -26.53
C ILE A 28 33.34 -32.94 -27.54
N LEU A 29 34.66 -32.87 -27.70
CA LEU A 29 35.29 -31.96 -28.65
C LEU A 29 34.85 -32.24 -30.10
N ASN A 30 34.80 -33.51 -30.49
CA ASN A 30 34.34 -33.92 -31.82
C ASN A 30 32.88 -33.53 -32.06
N PHE A 31 32.03 -33.70 -31.04
CA PHE A 31 30.64 -33.24 -31.10
C PHE A 31 30.58 -31.72 -31.28
N TYR A 32 31.33 -30.96 -30.47
CA TYR A 32 31.36 -29.50 -30.55
C TYR A 32 31.82 -28.99 -31.93
N THR A 33 32.92 -29.54 -32.47
CA THR A 33 33.48 -29.07 -33.74
C THR A 33 32.65 -29.47 -34.95
N ASN A 34 32.01 -30.64 -34.92
CA ASN A 34 31.31 -31.20 -36.08
C ASN A 34 29.81 -30.88 -36.08
N ALA A 35 29.19 -30.73 -34.91
CA ALA A 35 27.76 -30.51 -34.78
C ALA A 35 27.41 -29.04 -34.57
N ILE A 36 28.12 -28.38 -33.64
CA ILE A 36 27.76 -27.05 -33.14
C ILE A 36 28.47 -25.95 -33.93
N THR A 37 29.80 -26.03 -34.06
CA THR A 37 30.58 -24.99 -34.76
C THR A 37 30.83 -25.28 -36.24
N CYS A 38 30.06 -26.19 -36.85
CA CYS A 38 30.21 -26.49 -38.28
C CYS A 38 29.62 -25.33 -39.12
N THR A 39 30.47 -24.44 -39.61
CA THR A 39 30.08 -23.28 -40.45
C THR A 39 29.42 -23.64 -41.78
N THR A 40 29.49 -24.90 -42.22
CA THR A 40 28.81 -25.39 -43.42
C THR A 40 27.51 -26.14 -43.14
N CYS A 41 27.26 -26.50 -41.87
CA CYS A 41 26.13 -27.35 -41.46
C CYS A 41 25.12 -26.58 -40.60
N PHE A 42 25.60 -25.63 -39.81
CA PHE A 42 24.85 -24.97 -38.77
C PHE A 42 25.13 -23.46 -38.79
N VAL A 43 24.06 -22.68 -38.82
CA VAL A 43 24.07 -21.22 -38.69
C VAL A 43 23.01 -20.89 -37.65
N ASP A 44 23.44 -20.31 -36.54
CA ASP A 44 22.62 -19.96 -35.37
C ASP A 44 21.53 -18.91 -35.68
N GLU A 45 21.70 -18.13 -36.75
CA GLU A 45 20.71 -17.14 -37.21
C GLU A 45 19.51 -17.76 -37.97
N ILE A 46 19.62 -19.02 -38.42
CA ILE A 46 18.59 -19.68 -39.22
C ILE A 46 17.63 -20.45 -38.31
N PHE A 47 16.33 -20.42 -38.67
CA PHE A 47 15.28 -21.10 -37.92
C PHE A 47 15.56 -22.62 -37.82
N PRO A 48 15.55 -23.22 -36.61
CA PRO A 48 16.07 -24.58 -36.37
C PRO A 48 15.05 -25.69 -36.71
N LYS A 49 14.43 -25.57 -37.88
CA LYS A 49 13.51 -26.58 -38.45
C LYS A 49 13.98 -27.01 -39.83
N LYS A 50 13.80 -28.30 -40.13
CA LYS A 50 14.13 -28.85 -41.46
C LYS A 50 13.23 -28.23 -42.54
N GLU A 51 11.93 -28.19 -42.27
CA GLU A 51 10.96 -27.49 -43.09
C GLU A 51 10.74 -26.09 -42.50
N GLN A 52 11.05 -25.06 -43.28
CA GLN A 52 10.96 -23.66 -42.83
C GLN A 52 9.52 -23.14 -42.70
N SER A 53 8.53 -23.96 -43.08
CA SER A 53 7.10 -23.70 -42.86
C SER A 53 6.59 -24.20 -41.51
N ASP A 54 7.38 -25.01 -40.80
CA ASP A 54 6.95 -25.62 -39.55
C ASP A 54 7.04 -24.63 -38.38
N GLN A 55 6.09 -24.75 -37.46
CA GLN A 55 6.03 -23.94 -36.25
C GLN A 55 6.92 -24.53 -35.15
N ILE A 56 7.60 -23.68 -34.38
CA ILE A 56 8.25 -24.07 -33.11
C ILE A 56 7.34 -23.68 -31.96
N THR A 57 7.08 -24.63 -31.06
CA THR A 57 6.47 -24.33 -29.76
C THR A 57 7.58 -24.07 -28.76
N VAL A 58 7.55 -22.90 -28.12
CA VAL A 58 8.49 -22.51 -27.07
C VAL A 58 7.74 -22.53 -25.74
N ASP A 59 8.09 -23.48 -24.92
CA ASP A 59 7.55 -23.65 -23.59
C ASP A 59 8.28 -22.74 -22.60
N VAL A 60 7.51 -21.97 -21.84
CA VAL A 60 8.05 -21.04 -20.85
C VAL A 60 7.47 -21.30 -19.47
N ASN A 61 8.33 -21.18 -18.46
CA ASN A 61 7.94 -21.22 -17.06
C ASN A 61 8.67 -20.11 -16.30
N PHE A 62 7.90 -19.25 -15.63
CA PHE A 62 8.43 -18.17 -14.83
C PHE A 62 8.44 -18.57 -13.35
N THR A 63 9.57 -18.39 -12.69
CA THR A 63 9.74 -18.61 -11.25
C THR A 63 9.97 -17.29 -10.57
N LEU A 64 9.07 -16.89 -9.67
CA LEU A 64 9.19 -15.64 -8.93
C LEU A 64 10.15 -15.81 -7.74
N VAL A 65 11.19 -14.98 -7.67
CA VAL A 65 12.18 -15.01 -6.58
C VAL A 65 11.95 -13.88 -5.59
N SER A 66 11.71 -12.66 -6.06
CA SER A 66 11.43 -11.51 -5.20
C SER A 66 10.71 -10.41 -5.96
N ILE A 67 9.90 -9.63 -5.25
CA ILE A 67 9.42 -8.33 -5.72
C ILE A 67 10.47 -7.29 -5.35
N GLY A 68 10.98 -6.55 -6.34
CA GLY A 68 11.99 -5.52 -6.13
C GLY A 68 11.38 -4.22 -5.63
N GLU A 69 10.58 -3.58 -6.49
CA GLU A 69 9.87 -2.34 -6.18
C GLU A 69 8.51 -2.35 -6.88
N PHE A 70 7.50 -1.77 -6.23
CA PHE A 70 6.26 -1.43 -6.91
C PHE A 70 6.04 0.07 -6.71
N ASN A 71 6.25 0.83 -7.78
CA ASN A 71 6.14 2.27 -7.76
C ASN A 71 4.73 2.65 -8.24
N GLU A 72 3.87 3.00 -7.29
CA GLU A 72 2.48 3.29 -7.58
C GLU A 72 2.29 4.62 -8.30
N ALA A 73 3.19 5.58 -8.07
CA ALA A 73 3.11 6.91 -8.67
C ALA A 73 3.38 6.86 -10.18
N ASP A 74 4.40 6.09 -10.59
CA ASP A 74 4.81 5.91 -11.98
C ASP A 74 4.11 4.72 -12.67
N GLY A 75 3.50 3.83 -11.89
CA GLY A 75 2.67 2.73 -12.40
C GLY A 75 3.47 1.55 -12.97
N TYR A 76 4.54 1.15 -12.29
CA TYR A 76 5.32 -0.03 -12.70
C TYR A 76 5.67 -0.96 -11.54
N LEU A 77 5.80 -2.24 -11.87
CA LEU A 77 6.23 -3.32 -10.99
C LEU A 77 7.58 -3.85 -11.46
N GLU A 78 8.55 -3.88 -10.56
CA GLU A 78 9.85 -4.52 -10.73
C GLU A 78 9.87 -5.86 -10.00
N VAL A 79 10.11 -6.96 -10.72
CA VAL A 79 10.27 -8.29 -10.14
C VAL A 79 11.58 -8.95 -10.60
N ASN A 80 12.12 -9.79 -9.71
CA ASN A 80 13.23 -10.67 -10.02
C ASN A 80 12.73 -12.11 -10.07
N GLY A 81 13.17 -12.85 -11.07
CA GLY A 81 12.82 -14.25 -11.21
C GLY A 81 13.74 -15.01 -12.15
N LEU A 82 13.45 -16.29 -12.30
CA LEU A 82 14.10 -17.17 -13.26
C LEU A 82 13.11 -17.47 -14.37
N MET A 83 13.57 -17.46 -15.61
CA MET A 83 12.76 -17.85 -16.76
C MET A 83 13.33 -19.14 -17.30
N ASP A 84 12.56 -20.23 -17.26
CA ASP A 84 12.90 -21.46 -17.97
C ASP A 84 12.26 -21.42 -19.36
N ILE A 85 13.06 -21.61 -20.39
CA ILE A 85 12.66 -21.58 -21.79
C ILE A 85 13.11 -22.90 -22.42
N THR A 86 12.16 -23.65 -22.97
CA THR A 86 12.43 -24.95 -23.60
C THR A 86 11.84 -25.02 -25.00
N TRP A 87 12.63 -25.55 -25.95
CA TRP A 87 12.21 -25.74 -27.33
C TRP A 87 12.94 -26.92 -27.96
N ASP A 88 12.41 -27.43 -29.05
CA ASP A 88 13.01 -28.51 -29.83
C ASP A 88 13.85 -27.96 -31.00
N ASP A 89 15.01 -28.56 -31.25
CA ASP A 89 15.87 -28.21 -32.39
C ASP A 89 16.09 -29.44 -33.30
N ASP A 90 15.51 -29.41 -34.51
CA ASP A 90 15.53 -30.55 -35.43
C ASP A 90 16.91 -30.76 -36.08
N LEU A 91 17.72 -29.71 -36.17
CA LEU A 91 19.04 -29.72 -36.79
C LEU A 91 20.04 -30.40 -35.85
N ILE A 92 20.00 -30.03 -34.57
CA ILE A 92 20.81 -30.64 -33.51
C ILE A 92 20.34 -32.07 -33.24
N SER A 93 19.03 -32.33 -33.26
CA SER A 93 18.46 -33.68 -33.14
C SER A 93 18.93 -34.64 -34.23
N ALA A 94 19.26 -34.12 -35.42
CA ALA A 94 19.75 -34.96 -36.52
C ALA A 94 21.20 -35.42 -36.33
N VAL A 95 21.94 -34.82 -35.39
CA VAL A 95 23.32 -35.19 -35.09
C VAL A 95 23.35 -36.18 -33.94
N SER A 96 24.07 -37.30 -34.11
CA SER A 96 24.29 -38.23 -33.01
C SER A 96 25.08 -37.55 -31.90
N GLY A 97 24.48 -37.45 -30.72
CA GLY A 97 25.15 -36.94 -29.52
C GLY A 97 26.39 -37.74 -29.12
N PRO A 98 27.25 -37.18 -28.25
CA PRO A 98 28.41 -37.89 -27.73
C PRO A 98 27.96 -39.15 -26.97
N PRO A 99 28.67 -40.28 -27.11
CA PRO A 99 28.29 -41.52 -26.44
C PRO A 99 28.26 -41.35 -24.92
N PHE A 100 27.19 -41.85 -24.29
CA PHE A 100 26.98 -41.84 -22.83
C PHE A 100 26.82 -40.44 -22.19
N VAL A 101 26.59 -39.38 -22.99
CA VAL A 101 26.27 -38.04 -22.52
C VAL A 101 24.80 -37.76 -22.82
N THR A 102 24.00 -37.50 -21.78
CA THR A 102 22.59 -37.16 -21.92
C THR A 102 22.34 -35.66 -21.95
N GLU A 103 23.24 -34.86 -21.37
CA GLU A 103 23.10 -33.40 -21.34
C GLU A 103 24.45 -32.72 -21.52
N ILE A 104 24.47 -31.65 -22.32
CA ILE A 104 25.67 -30.82 -22.57
C ILE A 104 25.33 -29.34 -22.47
N SER A 105 26.24 -28.55 -21.91
CA SER A 105 26.13 -27.09 -21.83
C SER A 105 26.90 -26.48 -23.00
N VAL A 106 26.28 -25.56 -23.72
CA VAL A 106 26.91 -24.84 -24.82
C VAL A 106 26.70 -23.34 -24.67
N PRO A 107 27.64 -22.50 -25.11
CA PRO A 107 27.44 -21.06 -25.14
C PRO A 107 26.19 -20.68 -25.95
N ARG A 108 25.54 -19.58 -25.56
CA ARG A 108 24.30 -19.11 -26.20
C ARG A 108 24.51 -18.70 -27.66
N ASP A 109 25.68 -18.16 -27.98
CA ASP A 109 26.07 -17.60 -29.29
C ASP A 109 26.42 -18.65 -30.34
N VAL A 110 26.37 -19.95 -29.99
CA VAL A 110 26.64 -21.04 -30.92
C VAL A 110 25.41 -21.88 -31.24
N VAL A 111 24.23 -21.49 -30.75
CA VAL A 111 22.95 -22.16 -31.01
C VAL A 111 21.85 -21.13 -31.24
N TRP A 112 20.84 -21.50 -32.04
CA TRP A 112 19.65 -20.65 -32.18
C TRP A 112 18.90 -20.58 -30.85
N VAL A 113 18.53 -19.37 -30.42
CA VAL A 113 17.73 -19.14 -29.21
C VAL A 113 16.57 -18.20 -29.56
N PRO A 114 15.32 -18.54 -29.19
CA PRO A 114 14.18 -17.69 -29.48
C PRO A 114 14.34 -16.32 -28.81
N THR A 115 14.10 -15.25 -29.57
CA THR A 115 14.12 -13.89 -29.01
C THR A 115 12.81 -13.63 -28.30
N ILE A 116 12.81 -13.70 -26.97
CA ILE A 116 11.64 -13.39 -26.14
C ILE A 116 11.82 -12.01 -25.50
N SER A 117 10.77 -11.18 -25.52
CA SER A 117 10.77 -9.87 -24.88
C SER A 117 9.59 -9.70 -23.93
N ILE A 118 9.72 -8.71 -23.03
CA ILE A 118 8.64 -8.28 -22.16
C ILE A 118 7.82 -7.23 -22.90
N PHE A 119 6.60 -7.60 -23.32
CA PHE A 119 5.74 -6.75 -24.15
C PHE A 119 5.29 -5.49 -23.43
N ASN A 120 4.90 -5.62 -22.16
CA ASN A 120 4.42 -4.50 -21.34
C ASN A 120 5.52 -3.85 -20.51
N SER A 121 6.74 -3.76 -21.04
CA SER A 121 7.85 -3.08 -20.35
C SER A 121 7.55 -1.60 -20.08
N HIS A 122 7.94 -1.10 -18.91
CA HIS A 122 7.73 0.30 -18.51
C HIS A 122 8.64 1.29 -19.24
N SER A 123 9.85 0.88 -19.60
CA SER A 123 10.86 1.78 -20.19
C SER A 123 11.13 1.45 -21.66
N ASN A 124 12.18 0.69 -21.94
CA ASN A 124 12.46 0.13 -23.26
C ASN A 124 12.03 -1.33 -23.28
N ILE A 125 11.72 -1.85 -24.47
CA ILE A 125 11.47 -3.27 -24.67
C ILE A 125 12.71 -4.04 -24.21
N SER A 126 12.57 -4.77 -23.11
CA SER A 126 13.63 -5.59 -22.54
C SER A 126 13.54 -6.98 -23.14
N MET A 127 14.54 -7.35 -23.93
CA MET A 127 14.75 -8.73 -24.35
C MET A 127 15.23 -9.55 -23.15
N ILE A 128 14.75 -10.77 -23.05
CA ILE A 128 15.24 -11.73 -22.05
C ILE A 128 16.64 -12.16 -22.47
N GLY A 129 17.54 -12.25 -21.50
CA GLY A 129 18.81 -12.94 -21.64
C GLY A 129 19.97 -12.22 -20.99
N ASP A 130 20.74 -12.96 -20.19
CA ASP A 130 22.14 -12.65 -19.94
C ASP A 130 22.97 -13.32 -21.04
N ALA A 131 23.89 -12.57 -21.64
CA ALA A 131 24.80 -13.08 -22.67
C ALA A 131 25.66 -14.25 -22.16
N ASN A 132 25.82 -14.36 -20.83
CA ASN A 132 26.68 -15.37 -20.21
C ASN A 132 25.95 -16.63 -19.76
N THR A 133 24.63 -16.76 -19.98
CA THR A 133 23.90 -17.98 -19.61
C THR A 133 23.91 -18.98 -20.75
N ASP A 134 24.64 -20.08 -20.54
CA ASP A 134 24.69 -21.21 -21.46
C ASP A 134 23.32 -21.86 -21.68
N VAL A 135 23.17 -22.49 -22.84
CA VAL A 135 22.04 -23.33 -23.20
C VAL A 135 22.40 -24.79 -22.91
N ARG A 136 21.49 -25.50 -22.24
CA ARG A 136 21.64 -26.92 -21.95
C ARG A 136 20.88 -27.74 -22.97
N ILE A 137 21.57 -28.62 -23.65
CA ILE A 137 21.00 -29.52 -24.66
C ILE A 137 20.79 -30.86 -23.99
N SER A 138 19.54 -31.33 -23.94
CA SER A 138 19.18 -32.68 -23.50
C SER A 138 19.04 -33.59 -24.71
N MET A 139 19.82 -34.67 -24.74
CA MET A 139 19.85 -35.71 -25.78
C MET A 139 19.61 -37.07 -25.11
N PRO A 140 18.34 -37.41 -24.81
CA PRO A 140 18.04 -38.55 -23.96
C PRO A 140 18.39 -39.90 -24.61
N THR A 141 18.27 -40.06 -25.94
CA THR A 141 18.74 -41.25 -26.68
C THR A 141 18.96 -40.94 -28.18
N LYS A 142 19.49 -41.91 -28.94
CA LYS A 142 19.80 -41.79 -30.39
C LYS A 142 18.57 -41.59 -31.29
N ASP A 143 17.36 -41.79 -30.77
CA ASP A 143 16.09 -41.78 -31.51
C ASP A 143 15.08 -40.73 -30.98
N GLU A 144 15.46 -39.94 -29.97
CA GLU A 144 14.62 -38.87 -29.39
C GLU A 144 15.13 -37.49 -29.84
N SER A 145 14.21 -36.53 -29.98
CA SER A 145 14.58 -35.15 -30.31
C SER A 145 15.41 -34.52 -29.19
N ALA A 146 16.40 -33.74 -29.59
CA ALA A 146 17.17 -32.89 -28.70
C ALA A 146 16.27 -31.75 -28.19
N VAL A 147 16.17 -31.64 -26.88
CA VAL A 147 15.43 -30.57 -26.20
C VAL A 147 16.44 -29.55 -25.69
N MET A 148 16.27 -28.32 -26.13
CA MET A 148 17.07 -27.19 -25.69
C MET A 148 16.42 -26.57 -24.45
N LYS A 149 17.22 -26.29 -23.43
CA LYS A 149 16.79 -25.61 -22.21
C LYS A 149 17.68 -24.41 -21.92
N TRP A 150 17.08 -23.24 -21.80
CA TRP A 150 17.75 -22.01 -21.44
C TRP A 150 17.06 -21.36 -20.23
N SER A 151 17.83 -21.12 -19.16
CA SER A 151 17.29 -20.72 -17.86
C SER A 151 17.90 -19.40 -17.33
N PRO A 152 17.73 -18.26 -18.02
CA PRO A 152 18.29 -16.98 -17.57
C PRO A 152 17.56 -16.43 -16.33
N SER A 153 18.31 -15.69 -15.50
CA SER A 153 17.72 -14.81 -14.49
C SER A 153 17.20 -13.54 -15.16
N ILE A 154 16.03 -13.05 -14.72
CA ILE A 154 15.40 -11.86 -15.27
C ILE A 154 15.08 -10.84 -14.18
N VAL A 155 15.30 -9.56 -14.52
CA VAL A 155 14.78 -8.41 -13.78
C VAL A 155 13.79 -7.72 -14.71
N SER A 156 12.51 -7.80 -14.37
CA SER A 156 11.41 -7.35 -15.23
C SER A 156 10.77 -6.10 -14.65
N LYS A 157 10.75 -5.01 -15.44
CA LYS A 157 10.06 -3.76 -15.11
C LYS A 157 8.83 -3.61 -15.99
N THR A 158 7.66 -3.97 -15.49
CA THR A 158 6.42 -3.95 -16.27
C THR A 158 5.49 -2.83 -15.87
N ASN A 159 4.79 -2.28 -16.87
CA ASN A 159 3.67 -1.39 -16.64
C ASN A 159 2.54 -2.13 -15.94
N CYS A 160 2.05 -1.56 -14.85
CA CYS A 160 0.92 -2.07 -14.10
C CYS A 160 -0.09 -0.95 -13.83
N GLN A 161 -1.35 -1.20 -14.16
CA GLN A 161 -2.40 -0.24 -13.88
C GLN A 161 -2.78 -0.30 -12.39
N VAL A 162 -2.48 0.78 -11.67
CA VAL A 162 -2.70 0.88 -10.24
C VAL A 162 -4.13 1.35 -9.94
N ASP A 163 -4.87 0.59 -9.13
CA ASP A 163 -6.16 1.01 -8.58
C ASP A 163 -6.01 1.45 -7.11
N SER A 164 -6.04 2.75 -6.86
CA SER A 164 -5.87 3.30 -5.50
C SER A 164 -7.18 3.54 -4.74
N THR A 165 -8.34 3.12 -5.28
CA THR A 165 -9.67 3.46 -4.76
C THR A 165 -9.81 3.13 -3.26
N TYR A 166 -9.38 1.94 -2.84
CA TYR A 166 -9.48 1.45 -1.46
C TYR A 166 -8.19 1.58 -0.64
N PHE A 167 -7.22 2.37 -1.11
CA PHE A 167 -5.97 2.59 -0.38
C PHE A 167 -6.23 3.03 1.08
N PRO A 168 -5.52 2.47 2.09
CA PRO A 168 -4.38 1.53 2.02
C PRO A 168 -4.77 0.03 2.05
N PHE A 169 -6.05 -0.29 1.90
CA PHE A 169 -6.59 -1.66 1.92
C PHE A 169 -6.81 -2.20 0.49
N ASP A 170 -5.92 -1.82 -0.41
CA ASP A 170 -5.97 -2.10 -1.83
C ASP A 170 -5.34 -3.46 -2.20
N THR A 171 -5.78 -3.99 -3.34
CA THR A 171 -5.19 -5.15 -4.01
C THR A 171 -4.91 -4.76 -5.45
N GLN A 172 -3.73 -5.10 -5.94
CA GLN A 172 -3.25 -4.74 -7.26
C GLN A 172 -3.12 -5.98 -8.12
N LYS A 173 -3.45 -5.86 -9.41
CA LYS A 173 -3.32 -6.92 -10.41
C LYS A 173 -2.33 -6.45 -11.47
N CYS A 174 -1.16 -7.06 -11.49
CA CYS A 174 -0.10 -6.70 -12.42
C CYS A 174 0.24 -7.91 -13.29
N ASN A 175 0.29 -7.69 -14.61
CA ASN A 175 0.66 -8.74 -15.55
C ASN A 175 2.13 -8.57 -15.96
N ILE A 176 2.81 -9.70 -16.14
CA ILE A 176 4.09 -9.76 -16.82
C ILE A 176 3.85 -10.54 -18.11
N THR A 177 3.99 -9.85 -19.24
CA THR A 177 3.65 -10.42 -20.54
C THR A 177 4.91 -10.67 -21.35
N PHE A 178 5.15 -11.92 -21.71
CA PHE A 178 6.25 -12.33 -22.59
C PHE A 178 5.74 -12.65 -23.99
N THR A 179 6.54 -12.35 -24.99
CA THR A 179 6.20 -12.61 -26.40
C THR A 179 7.47 -12.93 -27.20
N PRO A 180 7.41 -13.85 -28.19
CA PRO A 180 8.49 -14.07 -29.13
C PRO A 180 8.56 -12.86 -30.08
N TRP A 181 9.52 -11.98 -29.85
CA TRP A 181 9.61 -10.70 -30.53
C TRP A 181 10.06 -10.87 -31.98
N GLY A 182 9.28 -10.31 -32.91
CA GLY A 182 9.59 -10.38 -34.35
C GLY A 182 9.13 -11.66 -35.04
N TYR A 183 8.45 -12.57 -34.34
CA TYR A 183 7.88 -13.79 -34.89
C TYR A 183 6.36 -13.73 -34.93
N MET A 184 5.77 -14.33 -35.96
CA MET A 184 4.35 -14.63 -35.98
C MET A 184 4.05 -15.87 -35.16
N ASP A 185 2.80 -16.01 -34.70
CA ASP A 185 2.31 -17.21 -34.02
C ASP A 185 2.51 -18.46 -34.88
N SER A 186 2.35 -18.37 -36.21
CA SER A 186 2.63 -19.47 -37.15
C SER A 186 4.09 -19.92 -37.20
N GLU A 187 5.04 -19.07 -36.79
CA GLU A 187 6.47 -19.39 -36.75
C GLU A 187 6.86 -19.84 -35.35
N VAL A 188 6.62 -18.99 -34.34
CA VAL A 188 6.94 -19.27 -32.94
C VAL A 188 5.70 -19.09 -32.07
N ASN A 189 5.24 -20.20 -31.50
CA ASN A 189 4.14 -20.21 -30.56
C ASN A 189 4.65 -20.34 -29.13
N ILE A 190 4.41 -19.33 -28.29
CA ILE A 190 4.76 -19.38 -26.88
C ILE A 190 3.67 -20.10 -26.08
N SER A 191 4.11 -20.98 -25.19
CA SER A 191 3.30 -21.95 -24.47
C SER A 191 3.72 -21.94 -22.99
N ILE A 192 2.81 -22.13 -22.04
CA ILE A 192 3.15 -22.20 -20.61
C ILE A 192 3.02 -23.65 -20.15
N THR A 193 4.09 -24.20 -19.58
CA THR A 193 4.14 -25.62 -19.19
C THR A 193 3.32 -25.94 -17.94
N ASN A 194 3.33 -25.04 -16.96
CA ASN A 194 2.68 -25.23 -15.67
C ASN A 194 1.48 -24.30 -15.51
N GLU A 195 0.34 -24.85 -15.08
CA GLU A 195 -0.87 -24.05 -14.78
C GLU A 195 -0.70 -23.15 -13.53
N SER A 196 0.40 -23.30 -12.78
CA SER A 196 0.73 -22.49 -11.61
C SER A 196 2.14 -21.92 -11.69
N LEU A 197 2.30 -20.67 -11.28
CA LEU A 197 3.59 -20.00 -11.12
C LEU A 197 4.44 -20.67 -10.04
N ASP A 198 5.69 -20.99 -10.35
CA ASP A 198 6.61 -21.51 -9.34
C ASP A 198 7.03 -20.39 -8.37
N THR A 199 6.78 -20.62 -7.08
CA THR A 199 7.09 -19.71 -5.97
C THR A 199 8.01 -20.37 -4.94
N SER A 200 8.66 -21.49 -5.29
CA SER A 200 9.52 -22.26 -4.38
C SER A 200 10.68 -21.46 -3.78
N TYR A 201 11.17 -20.45 -4.50
CA TYR A 201 12.24 -19.56 -4.07
C TYR A 201 11.77 -18.16 -3.68
N TYR A 202 10.45 -17.93 -3.57
CA TYR A 202 9.89 -16.61 -3.33
C TYR A 202 10.18 -16.13 -1.91
N ASN A 203 10.86 -14.99 -1.80
CA ASN A 203 11.00 -14.26 -0.55
C ASN A 203 9.85 -13.27 -0.40
N GLU A 204 9.03 -13.45 0.63
CA GLU A 204 7.87 -12.58 0.88
C GLU A 204 8.27 -11.11 1.06
N HIS A 205 7.62 -10.22 0.31
CA HIS A 205 7.82 -8.79 0.42
C HIS A 205 7.09 -8.20 1.64
N GLU A 206 7.73 -7.31 2.39
CA GLU A 206 7.19 -6.79 3.67
C GLU A 206 5.90 -5.98 3.53
N LEU A 207 5.79 -5.24 2.41
CA LEU A 207 4.64 -4.38 2.11
C LEU A 207 3.57 -5.07 1.24
N TRP A 208 3.93 -6.11 0.50
CA TRP A 208 3.09 -6.70 -0.56
C TRP A 208 3.02 -8.21 -0.41
N ARG A 209 1.83 -8.71 -0.10
CA ARG A 209 1.57 -10.15 0.00
C ARG A 209 1.07 -10.68 -1.33
N LEU A 210 1.72 -11.71 -1.86
CA LEU A 210 1.24 -12.42 -3.04
C LEU A 210 -0.02 -13.24 -2.67
N LYS A 211 -1.16 -12.95 -3.29
CA LYS A 211 -2.45 -13.63 -3.05
C LYS A 211 -2.72 -14.75 -4.04
N SER A 212 -2.61 -14.47 -5.34
CA SER A 212 -2.81 -15.43 -6.42
C SER A 212 -1.83 -15.15 -7.56
N HIS A 213 -1.63 -16.19 -8.35
CA HIS A 213 -0.84 -16.18 -9.56
C HIS A 213 -1.58 -17.01 -10.59
N ASP A 214 -1.93 -16.42 -11.72
CA ASP A 214 -2.75 -17.08 -12.74
C ASP A 214 -2.05 -16.93 -14.09
N PRO A 215 -1.20 -17.90 -14.48
CA PRO A 215 -0.55 -17.87 -15.78
C PRO A 215 -1.52 -18.32 -16.87
N TYR A 216 -1.50 -17.64 -18.02
CA TYR A 216 -2.30 -18.02 -19.18
C TYR A 216 -1.63 -17.59 -20.49
N THR A 217 -1.96 -18.27 -21.59
CA THR A 217 -1.52 -17.90 -22.94
C THR A 217 -2.66 -17.23 -23.71
N GLU A 218 -2.32 -16.26 -24.55
CA GLU A 218 -3.25 -15.57 -25.44
C GLU A 218 -2.59 -15.40 -26.82
N THR A 219 -3.37 -15.58 -27.89
CA THR A 219 -2.92 -15.24 -29.25
C THR A 219 -3.72 -14.04 -29.73
N LYS A 220 -3.03 -12.98 -30.13
CA LYS A 220 -3.65 -11.74 -30.61
C LYS A 220 -2.87 -11.21 -31.81
N GLU A 221 -3.60 -10.83 -32.87
CA GLU A 221 -3.02 -10.23 -34.08
C GLU A 221 -1.85 -11.06 -34.67
N SER A 222 -2.01 -12.39 -34.73
CA SER A 222 -0.98 -13.34 -35.20
C SER A 222 0.33 -13.30 -34.38
N THR A 223 0.25 -12.93 -33.10
CA THR A 223 1.36 -13.00 -32.15
C THR A 223 0.90 -13.76 -30.92
N SER A 224 1.76 -14.63 -30.40
CA SER A 224 1.50 -15.40 -29.18
C SER A 224 2.06 -14.67 -27.94
N PHE A 225 1.34 -14.74 -26.82
CA PHE A 225 1.67 -14.08 -25.57
C PHE A 225 1.54 -15.05 -24.39
N ALA A 226 2.51 -15.01 -23.48
CA ALA A 226 2.45 -15.67 -22.19
C ALA A 226 2.27 -14.62 -21.09
N HIS A 227 1.14 -14.67 -20.39
CA HIS A 227 0.81 -13.74 -19.32
C HIS A 227 0.99 -14.41 -17.96
N PHE A 228 1.68 -13.72 -17.06
CA PHE A 228 1.77 -14.07 -15.65
C PHE A 228 1.09 -12.97 -14.83
N GLU A 229 -0.18 -13.18 -14.46
CA GLU A 229 -0.93 -12.25 -13.60
C GLU A 229 -0.53 -12.46 -12.13
N LEU A 230 -0.06 -11.40 -11.47
CA LEU A 230 0.26 -11.37 -10.05
C LEU A 230 -0.79 -10.53 -9.31
N THR A 231 -1.48 -11.15 -8.36
CA THR A 231 -2.39 -10.44 -7.46
C THR A 231 -1.66 -10.11 -6.15
N LEU A 232 -1.38 -8.83 -5.91
CA LEU A 232 -0.62 -8.32 -4.75
C LEU A 232 -1.55 -7.59 -3.77
N GLN A 233 -1.57 -8.00 -2.50
CA GLN A 233 -2.31 -7.33 -1.43
C GLN A 233 -1.37 -6.48 -0.58
N ARG A 234 -1.72 -5.21 -0.37
CA ARG A 234 -0.93 -4.31 0.50
C ARG A 234 -1.07 -4.69 1.97
N ASN A 235 0.03 -4.61 2.71
CA ASN A 235 0.03 -4.65 4.17
C ASN A 235 -0.15 -3.23 4.74
N PRO A 236 -1.33 -2.87 5.29
CA PRO A 236 -1.66 -1.50 5.64
C PRO A 236 -0.97 -0.99 6.93
N LYS A 237 -0.36 -1.88 7.72
CA LYS A 237 0.13 -1.57 9.09
C LYS A 237 1.08 -0.38 9.13
N TYR A 238 2.04 -0.33 8.22
CA TYR A 238 3.01 0.76 8.13
C TYR A 238 2.31 2.10 7.89
N PHE A 239 1.41 2.15 6.91
CA PHE A 239 0.64 3.34 6.59
C PHE A 239 -0.26 3.80 7.74
N LEU A 240 -0.92 2.84 8.41
CA LEU A 240 -1.82 3.15 9.53
C LEU A 240 -1.09 3.82 10.69
N LEU A 241 0.13 3.37 11.01
CA LEU A 241 0.92 3.93 12.11
C LEU A 241 1.57 5.27 11.75
N THR A 242 2.04 5.43 10.51
CA THR A 242 2.86 6.58 10.10
C THR A 242 2.06 7.75 9.55
N HIS A 243 0.90 7.51 8.95
CA HIS A 243 0.10 8.55 8.29
C HIS A 243 -1.28 8.67 8.92
N PHE A 244 -2.00 7.55 9.08
CA PHE A 244 -3.38 7.58 9.57
C PHE A 244 -3.47 7.99 11.05
N LEU A 245 -2.61 7.46 11.92
CA LEU A 245 -2.61 7.80 13.34
C LEU A 245 -2.29 9.29 13.61
N PRO A 246 -1.24 9.90 13.02
CA PRO A 246 -1.00 11.34 13.15
C PRO A 246 -2.17 12.18 12.63
N PHE A 247 -2.81 11.75 11.55
CA PHE A 247 -3.98 12.43 11.02
C PHE A 247 -5.17 12.41 12.00
N LEU A 248 -5.46 11.27 12.64
CA LEU A 248 -6.50 11.20 13.67
C LEU A 248 -6.20 12.11 14.86
N MET A 249 -4.92 12.22 15.26
CA MET A 249 -4.49 13.16 16.29
C MET A 249 -4.74 14.61 15.87
N LEU A 250 -4.46 14.98 14.61
CA LEU A 250 -4.74 16.33 14.10
C LEU A 250 -6.24 16.63 14.02
N VAL A 251 -7.07 15.66 13.62
CA VAL A 251 -8.54 15.82 13.65
C VAL A 251 -9.01 16.05 15.08
N PHE A 252 -8.49 15.30 16.05
CA PHE A 252 -8.79 15.53 17.46
C PHE A 252 -8.36 16.94 17.92
N LEU A 253 -7.13 17.36 17.61
CA LEU A 253 -6.61 18.69 17.92
C LEU A 253 -7.44 19.81 17.29
N SER A 254 -7.98 19.61 16.08
CA SER A 254 -8.82 20.61 15.40
C SER A 254 -10.08 20.96 16.20
N ASN A 255 -10.62 20.03 16.98
CA ASN A 255 -11.77 20.30 17.84
C ASN A 255 -11.39 21.16 19.05
N LEU A 256 -10.15 21.07 19.54
CA LEU A 256 -9.69 21.83 20.71
C LEU A 256 -9.56 23.34 20.46
N ILE A 257 -9.70 23.81 19.21
CA ILE A 257 -9.66 25.24 18.86
C ILE A 257 -10.68 26.06 19.69
N PHE A 258 -11.86 25.49 19.97
CA PHE A 258 -12.90 26.15 20.76
C PHE A 258 -12.68 26.08 22.27
N LEU A 259 -11.76 25.23 22.74
CA LEU A 259 -11.39 25.16 24.15
C LEU A 259 -10.34 26.23 24.50
N VAL A 260 -9.58 26.70 23.50
CA VAL A 260 -8.61 27.79 23.67
C VAL A 260 -9.36 29.09 23.97
N PRO A 261 -9.09 29.74 25.13
CA PRO A 261 -9.77 30.97 25.49
C PRO A 261 -9.48 32.09 24.48
N SER A 262 -10.53 32.80 24.07
CA SER A 262 -10.47 33.89 23.08
C SER A 262 -9.51 35.04 23.44
N GLY A 263 -9.20 35.22 24.73
CA GLY A 263 -8.28 36.25 25.21
C GLY A 263 -6.78 35.92 25.06
N SER A 264 -6.44 34.68 24.68
CA SER A 264 -5.03 34.22 24.59
C SER A 264 -4.27 34.77 23.38
N GLY A 265 -4.97 35.18 22.31
CA GLY A 265 -4.35 35.57 21.04
C GLY A 265 -3.84 34.38 20.19
N GLU A 266 -3.50 33.26 20.83
CA GLU A 266 -2.96 32.05 20.16
C GLU A 266 -3.98 31.21 19.38
N ARG A 267 -5.28 31.50 19.53
CA ARG A 267 -6.37 30.70 18.96
C ARG A 267 -6.32 30.60 17.43
N VAL A 268 -6.05 31.71 16.74
CA VAL A 268 -5.97 31.75 15.27
C VAL A 268 -4.70 31.04 14.79
N GLY A 269 -3.58 31.24 15.49
CA GLY A 269 -2.31 30.57 15.19
C GLY A 269 -2.45 29.05 15.26
N PHE A 270 -3.09 28.54 16.32
CA PHE A 270 -3.37 27.11 16.47
C PHE A 270 -4.26 26.56 15.33
N ALA A 271 -5.32 27.28 14.95
CA ALA A 271 -6.20 26.87 13.84
C ALA A 271 -5.45 26.80 12.49
N MET A 272 -4.62 27.80 12.20
CA MET A 272 -3.79 27.83 10.99
C MET A 272 -2.74 26.72 10.97
N PHE A 273 -2.13 26.42 12.11
CA PHE A 273 -1.18 25.32 12.25
C PHE A 273 -1.82 23.97 11.92
N VAL A 274 -2.98 23.65 12.51
CA VAL A 274 -3.69 22.39 12.24
C VAL A 274 -4.11 22.28 10.77
N PHE A 275 -4.58 23.38 10.17
CA PHE A 275 -4.91 23.44 8.74
C PHE A 275 -3.70 23.09 7.86
N LEU A 276 -2.54 23.69 8.16
CA LEU A 276 -1.31 23.45 7.42
C LEU A 276 -0.83 22.00 7.59
N SER A 277 -0.85 21.48 8.83
CA SER A 277 -0.42 20.10 9.11
C SER A 277 -1.25 19.06 8.34
N ILE A 278 -2.58 19.22 8.29
CA ILE A 278 -3.44 18.31 7.52
C ILE A 278 -3.18 18.43 6.02
N SER A 279 -2.96 19.66 5.52
CA SER A 279 -2.65 19.89 4.10
C SER A 279 -1.33 19.25 3.68
N ILE A 280 -0.29 19.32 4.55
CA ILE A 280 1.00 18.67 4.31
C ILE A 280 0.86 17.14 4.31
N LEU A 281 0.12 16.57 5.27
CA LEU A 281 -0.12 15.12 5.31
C LEU A 281 -0.86 14.64 4.05
N MET A 282 -1.88 15.37 3.61
CA MET A 282 -2.56 15.08 2.35
C MET A 282 -1.58 15.11 1.18
N ALA A 283 -0.76 16.16 1.08
CA ALA A 283 0.22 16.29 0.00
C ALA A 283 1.21 15.11 -0.03
N MET A 284 1.72 14.68 1.14
CA MET A 284 2.59 13.50 1.25
C MET A 284 1.89 12.23 0.75
N VAL A 285 0.67 11.95 1.20
CA VAL A 285 -0.08 10.75 0.77
C VAL A 285 -0.37 10.78 -0.73
N THR A 286 -0.83 11.93 -1.26
CA THR A 286 -1.13 12.06 -2.69
C THR A 286 0.12 12.05 -3.58
N GLY A 287 1.29 12.37 -3.02
CA GLY A 287 2.56 12.31 -3.74
C GLY A 287 3.05 10.89 -4.00
N SER A 288 2.64 9.93 -3.17
CA SER A 288 2.97 8.50 -3.32
C SER A 288 1.95 7.72 -4.15
N LEU A 289 0.86 8.35 -4.57
CA LEU A 289 -0.20 7.72 -5.35
C LEU A 289 -0.10 8.12 -6.83
N PRO A 290 -0.61 7.28 -7.75
CA PRO A 290 -0.66 7.63 -9.16
C PRO A 290 -1.43 8.92 -9.38
N LYS A 291 -0.91 9.79 -10.25
CA LYS A 291 -1.61 11.00 -10.70
C LYS A 291 -2.69 10.61 -11.72
N SER A 292 -3.80 10.07 -11.22
CA SER A 292 -4.96 9.72 -12.03
C SER A 292 -6.22 10.42 -11.52
N SER A 293 -7.03 10.95 -12.44
CA SER A 293 -8.33 11.54 -12.13
C SER A 293 -9.46 10.51 -12.08
N THR A 294 -9.26 9.31 -12.62
CA THR A 294 -10.31 8.29 -12.73
C THR A 294 -10.43 7.41 -11.49
N GLN A 295 -9.32 7.15 -10.79
CA GLN A 295 -9.25 6.24 -9.63
C GLN A 295 -8.58 6.93 -8.44
N MET A 296 -9.23 7.98 -7.92
CA MET A 296 -8.79 8.65 -6.68
C MET A 296 -9.18 7.82 -5.44
N SER A 297 -8.26 7.73 -4.48
CA SER A 297 -8.51 7.06 -3.21
C SER A 297 -9.65 7.72 -2.40
N ILE A 298 -10.50 6.89 -1.78
CA ILE A 298 -11.50 7.30 -0.78
C ILE A 298 -10.84 8.10 0.36
N LEU A 299 -9.62 7.74 0.73
CA LEU A 299 -8.85 8.42 1.76
C LEU A 299 -8.50 9.86 1.36
N SER A 300 -8.19 10.11 0.09
CA SER A 300 -7.92 11.46 -0.42
C SER A 300 -9.16 12.37 -0.36
N PHE A 301 -10.35 11.82 -0.62
CA PHE A 301 -11.62 12.53 -0.41
C PHE A 301 -11.88 12.84 1.06
N TYR A 302 -11.48 11.93 1.95
CA TYR A 302 -11.58 12.15 3.39
C TYR A 302 -10.64 13.29 3.86
N PHE A 303 -9.38 13.29 3.44
CA PHE A 303 -8.45 14.40 3.70
C PHE A 303 -8.99 15.74 3.18
N THR A 304 -9.48 15.77 1.93
CA THR A 304 -10.04 16.99 1.32
C THR A 304 -11.25 17.50 2.11
N THR A 305 -12.14 16.59 2.52
CA THR A 305 -13.31 16.93 3.33
C THR A 305 -12.89 17.49 4.69
N MET A 306 -11.85 16.94 5.32
CA MET A 306 -11.33 17.46 6.58
C MET A 306 -10.68 18.83 6.44
N ILE A 307 -9.99 19.11 5.34
CA ILE A 307 -9.48 20.47 5.04
C ILE A 307 -10.64 21.47 4.93
N LEU A 308 -11.75 21.09 4.29
CA LEU A 308 -12.95 21.93 4.23
C LEU A 308 -13.56 22.15 5.62
N VAL A 309 -13.69 21.09 6.43
CA VAL A 309 -14.21 21.20 7.81
C VAL A 309 -13.33 22.10 8.67
N VAL A 310 -12.00 21.96 8.59
CA VAL A 310 -11.03 22.80 9.32
C VAL A 310 -11.06 24.25 8.83
N SER A 311 -11.34 24.50 7.55
CA SER A 311 -11.53 25.85 7.01
C SER A 311 -12.77 26.51 7.63
N VAL A 312 -13.89 25.77 7.73
CA VAL A 312 -15.12 26.25 8.38
C VAL A 312 -14.90 26.47 9.88
N LEU A 313 -14.20 25.55 10.56
CA LEU A 313 -13.80 25.69 11.97
C LEU A 313 -13.00 26.98 12.20
N THR A 314 -12.01 27.24 11.36
CA THR A 314 -11.16 28.44 11.45
C THR A 314 -12.00 29.71 11.24
N TYR A 315 -12.90 29.72 10.27
CA TYR A 315 -13.83 30.83 10.06
C TYR A 315 -14.73 31.09 11.28
N LEU A 316 -15.32 30.04 11.86
CA LEU A 316 -16.16 30.16 13.05
C LEU A 316 -15.37 30.56 14.29
N ALA A 317 -14.10 30.16 14.40
CA ALA A 317 -13.21 30.63 15.46
C ALA A 317 -12.94 32.14 15.35
N ILE A 318 -12.68 32.64 14.12
CA ILE A 318 -12.55 34.08 13.87
C ILE A 318 -13.86 34.80 14.19
N LEU A 319 -15.01 34.26 13.77
CA LEU A 319 -16.33 34.81 14.12
C LEU A 319 -16.51 34.91 15.63
N SER A 320 -16.19 33.84 16.37
CA SER A 320 -16.28 33.84 17.84
C SER A 320 -15.37 34.90 18.48
N LEU A 321 -14.16 35.07 17.97
CA LEU A 321 -13.25 36.15 18.38
C LEU A 321 -13.84 37.53 18.11
N THR A 322 -14.42 37.75 16.92
CA THR A 322 -15.07 39.04 16.61
C THR A 322 -16.27 39.33 17.52
N ILE A 323 -17.02 38.29 17.91
CA ILE A 323 -18.14 38.42 18.85
C ILE A 323 -17.61 38.76 20.26
N HIS A 324 -16.52 38.10 20.68
CA HIS A 324 -15.89 38.34 21.99
C HIS A 324 -15.35 39.76 22.12
N SER A 325 -14.81 40.32 21.04
CA SER A 325 -14.23 41.67 21.00
C SER A 325 -15.25 42.80 20.81
N LYS A 326 -16.56 42.51 20.72
CA LYS A 326 -17.58 43.56 20.65
C LYS A 326 -17.63 44.37 21.96
N ASP A 327 -17.78 45.69 21.83
CA ASP A 327 -17.89 46.60 22.98
C ASP A 327 -19.07 46.17 23.90
N PRO A 328 -18.83 45.99 25.21
CA PRO A 328 -19.87 45.59 26.17
C PRO A 328 -21.05 46.56 26.24
N ARG A 329 -20.91 47.80 25.76
CA ARG A 329 -21.98 48.80 25.70
C ARG A 329 -23.02 48.53 24.62
N ASN A 330 -22.72 47.68 23.64
CA ASN A 330 -23.68 47.30 22.61
C ASN A 330 -24.64 46.23 23.17
N MET A 331 -25.93 46.53 23.23
CA MET A 331 -26.92 45.57 23.72
C MET A 331 -27.00 44.34 22.81
N VAL A 332 -27.03 43.14 23.41
CA VAL A 332 -27.21 41.88 22.67
C VAL A 332 -28.63 41.82 22.14
N PRO A 333 -28.85 41.53 20.84
CA PRO A 333 -30.19 41.36 20.28
C PRO A 333 -31.02 40.33 21.06
N GLN A 334 -32.29 40.66 21.34
CA GLN A 334 -33.19 39.83 22.17
C GLN A 334 -33.38 38.39 21.65
N ARG A 335 -33.21 38.15 20.35
CA ARG A 335 -33.27 36.80 19.75
C ARG A 335 -32.12 35.90 20.21
N ILE A 336 -30.92 36.47 20.33
CA ILE A 336 -29.70 35.77 20.77
C ILE A 336 -29.78 35.46 22.27
N VAL A 337 -30.28 36.43 23.06
CA VAL A 337 -30.57 36.24 24.50
C VAL A 337 -31.54 35.09 24.72
N ARG A 338 -32.64 35.02 23.94
CA ARG A 338 -33.63 33.94 24.03
C ARG A 338 -33.04 32.57 23.65
N PHE A 339 -32.17 32.54 22.65
CA PHE A 339 -31.47 31.32 22.22
C PHE A 339 -30.49 30.81 23.29
N ILE A 340 -29.67 31.69 23.85
CA ILE A 340 -28.72 31.34 24.92
C ILE A 340 -29.45 30.92 26.19
N ALA A 341 -30.55 31.60 26.56
CA ALA A 341 -31.38 31.21 27.69
C ALA A 341 -31.97 29.80 27.49
N CYS A 342 -32.37 29.42 26.27
CA CYS A 342 -32.84 28.07 25.96
C CYS A 342 -31.72 27.03 26.13
N CYS A 343 -30.51 27.31 25.63
CA CYS A 343 -29.35 26.43 25.78
C CYS A 343 -28.85 26.33 27.24
N GLY A 344 -28.84 27.44 27.98
CA GLY A 344 -28.45 27.50 29.39
C GLY A 344 -29.46 26.86 30.35
N CYS A 345 -30.77 26.95 30.05
CA CYS A 345 -31.81 26.23 30.79
C CYS A 345 -31.69 24.71 30.65
N TYR A 346 -31.23 24.20 29.50
CA TYR A 346 -30.94 22.78 29.32
C TYR A 346 -29.76 22.31 30.21
N GLU A 347 -28.68 23.11 30.28
CA GLU A 347 -27.49 22.81 31.11
C GLU A 347 -27.79 22.89 32.63
N ASN A 348 -28.59 23.87 33.06
CA ASN A 348 -28.98 24.01 34.47
C ASN A 348 -29.99 22.94 34.93
N LYS A 349 -30.97 22.58 34.09
CA LYS A 349 -31.93 21.51 34.41
C LYS A 349 -31.24 20.15 34.56
N HIS A 350 -30.18 19.90 33.78
CA HIS A 350 -29.34 18.70 33.91
C HIS A 350 -28.47 18.71 35.19
N LYS A 351 -27.92 19.87 35.60
CA LYS A 351 -27.15 20.01 36.85
C LYS A 351 -28.03 19.93 38.11
N ASP A 352 -29.23 20.49 38.07
CA ASP A 352 -30.18 20.43 39.20
C ASP A 352 -30.69 19.00 39.43
N ASP A 353 -30.89 18.21 38.37
CA ASP A 353 -31.29 16.80 38.46
C ASP A 353 -30.17 15.89 39.02
N LEU A 354 -28.91 16.21 38.73
CA LEU A 354 -27.73 15.59 39.36
C LEU A 354 -27.54 16.02 40.82
N ARG A 355 -27.86 17.27 41.17
CA ARG A 355 -27.78 17.79 42.56
C ARG A 355 -28.92 17.29 43.45
N ALA A 356 -30.10 17.03 42.87
CA ALA A 356 -31.24 16.42 43.56
C ALA A 356 -30.97 14.98 44.00
N LYS A 357 -30.14 14.22 43.25
CA LYS A 357 -29.72 12.86 43.61
C LYS A 357 -28.69 12.78 44.74
N ASN A 358 -27.99 13.87 45.05
CA ASN A 358 -26.88 13.90 46.02
C ASN A 358 -27.18 14.65 47.34
N LYS A 359 -28.44 15.04 47.61
CA LYS A 359 -28.80 15.64 48.92
C LYS A 359 -29.20 14.57 49.93
N VAL A 360 -28.22 14.14 50.73
CA VAL A 360 -28.46 13.56 52.06
C VAL A 360 -28.76 14.69 53.06
N THR A 361 -29.67 14.37 53.98
CA THR A 361 -30.41 15.13 55.00
C THR A 361 -29.61 16.20 55.78
N PRO A 362 -30.21 17.37 56.11
CA PRO A 362 -29.56 18.38 56.93
C PRO A 362 -29.67 18.04 58.43
N LEU A 363 -28.59 18.29 59.19
CA LEU A 363 -28.63 18.40 60.65
C LEU A 363 -28.61 19.88 61.02
N THR A 364 -29.60 20.28 61.80
CA THR A 364 -29.83 21.65 62.29
C THR A 364 -29.11 21.97 63.60
N LEU A 365 -28.80 23.27 63.73
CA LEU A 365 -28.58 24.10 64.93
C LEU A 365 -27.32 23.88 65.79
N SER A 366 -26.50 24.93 65.90
CA SER A 366 -26.54 25.83 67.07
C SER A 366 -25.88 27.18 66.76
N GLU A 367 -26.47 28.24 67.32
CA GLU A 367 -25.98 29.61 67.40
C GLU A 367 -24.75 29.70 68.31
N TYR A 368 -23.76 30.53 67.95
CA TYR A 368 -22.89 31.19 68.94
C TYR A 368 -22.30 32.49 68.38
N ASP A 369 -22.20 33.46 69.29
CA ASP A 369 -22.04 34.90 69.11
C ASP A 369 -20.57 35.39 69.16
N ASP A 370 -20.36 36.53 68.50
CA ASP A 370 -19.45 37.67 68.75
C ASP A 370 -17.90 37.58 68.90
N ASN A 371 -17.28 38.48 68.11
CA ASN A 371 -16.08 39.35 68.33
C ASN A 371 -14.74 38.77 68.82
N ASP A 372 -13.69 38.93 67.99
CA ASP A 372 -12.51 39.73 68.37
C ASP A 372 -11.54 39.99 67.19
N ASP A 373 -11.00 41.22 67.16
CA ASP A 373 -9.94 41.70 66.27
C ASP A 373 -8.55 41.22 66.75
N ASN A 374 -7.69 40.76 65.83
CA ASN A 374 -6.29 41.19 65.66
C ASN A 374 -5.47 40.32 64.67
N LEU A 375 -5.04 40.96 63.58
CA LEU A 375 -3.65 41.06 63.09
C LEU A 375 -2.70 39.83 63.22
N PHE A 376 -2.40 39.14 62.11
CA PHE A 376 -1.04 38.97 61.56
C PHE A 376 -1.05 38.27 60.19
N SER A 377 -0.27 38.83 59.27
CA SER A 377 -0.13 38.51 57.85
C SER A 377 0.71 37.26 57.56
N HIS A 378 0.28 36.46 56.59
CA HIS A 378 1.17 35.70 55.69
C HIS A 378 0.65 35.79 54.25
N PRO A 379 1.52 35.99 53.24
CA PRO A 379 1.11 36.28 51.88
C PRO A 379 0.60 35.01 51.20
N LYS A 380 -0.68 34.98 50.81
CA LYS A 380 -1.21 33.97 49.90
C LYS A 380 -1.27 34.56 48.50
N PHE A 381 -0.43 33.98 47.65
CA PHE A 381 -0.46 33.96 46.20
C PHE A 381 -1.89 34.13 45.66
N GLN A 382 -2.20 35.30 45.10
CA GLN A 382 -3.47 35.57 44.42
C GLN A 382 -3.47 34.82 43.08
N THR A 383 -4.16 33.69 43.05
CA THR A 383 -4.74 33.19 41.80
C THR A 383 -5.89 34.11 41.42
N GLU A 384 -5.66 34.89 40.36
CA GLU A 384 -6.61 35.69 39.61
C GLU A 384 -7.65 34.76 38.95
N TYR A 385 -8.68 34.38 39.70
CA TYR A 385 -9.84 33.63 39.21
C TYR A 385 -11.09 34.00 40.02
N GLU A 386 -11.46 35.28 40.06
CA GLU A 386 -12.81 35.69 40.49
C GLU A 386 -13.19 37.09 39.98
N GLU A 387 -13.34 37.23 38.66
CA GLU A 387 -14.08 38.36 38.04
C GLU A 387 -15.21 37.85 37.14
N ASP A 388 -16.04 36.91 37.61
CA ASP A 388 -17.25 36.49 36.86
C ASP A 388 -18.55 37.14 37.39
N PHE A 389 -18.50 37.93 38.47
CA PHE A 389 -19.68 38.68 38.99
C PHE A 389 -19.30 39.98 39.72
N ALA A 390 -18.94 41.04 39.00
CA ALA A 390 -18.87 42.37 39.60
C ALA A 390 -20.22 43.10 39.44
N PRO A 391 -20.98 43.39 40.52
CA PRO A 391 -22.13 44.28 40.42
C PRO A 391 -21.65 45.73 40.26
N ILE A 392 -22.07 46.41 39.18
CA ILE A 392 -21.91 47.85 39.08
C ILE A 392 -22.95 48.49 40.00
N VAL A 393 -22.52 48.99 41.16
CA VAL A 393 -23.38 49.73 42.09
C VAL A 393 -23.60 51.13 41.54
N ILE A 394 -24.70 51.34 40.80
CA ILE A 394 -25.23 52.69 40.53
C ILE A 394 -26.21 53.00 41.66
N ARG A 395 -25.81 53.90 42.57
CA ARG A 395 -26.67 54.39 43.65
C ARG A 395 -27.77 55.28 43.04
N LYS A 396 -28.99 54.75 42.94
CA LYS A 396 -30.22 55.53 42.80
C LYS A 396 -31.30 54.88 43.68
N ASP A 397 -31.77 55.69 44.62
CA ASP A 397 -32.87 55.55 45.56
C ASP A 397 -33.74 54.27 45.50
N ASP A 398 -33.72 53.56 46.63
CA ASP A 398 -34.75 52.66 47.18
C ASP A 398 -35.72 51.98 46.21
N LYS A 399 -35.30 50.81 45.70
CA LYS A 399 -36.14 49.61 45.52
C LYS A 399 -35.27 48.40 45.15
N VAL A 400 -35.29 47.37 45.99
CA VAL A 400 -34.61 46.09 45.77
C VAL A 400 -35.49 45.14 44.94
N TYR A 401 -34.83 44.42 44.02
CA TYR A 401 -35.18 43.20 43.28
C TYR A 401 -35.43 43.32 41.77
N LYS A 402 -34.36 43.09 41.00
CA LYS A 402 -34.26 42.00 40.01
C LYS A 402 -32.77 41.76 39.69
N ASN A 403 -32.25 40.56 39.97
CA ASN A 403 -31.00 40.12 39.36
C ASN A 403 -31.29 39.82 37.89
N ASP A 404 -31.37 40.86 37.07
CA ASP A 404 -31.31 40.71 35.62
C ASP A 404 -29.85 40.43 35.29
N TYR A 405 -29.50 39.15 35.14
CA TYR A 405 -28.20 38.76 34.59
C TYR A 405 -28.08 39.39 33.21
N GLU A 406 -27.37 40.52 33.09
CA GLU A 406 -27.10 41.13 31.78
C GLU A 406 -26.14 40.21 31.02
N ILE A 407 -26.68 39.45 30.07
CA ILE A 407 -25.91 38.55 29.21
C ILE A 407 -24.90 39.40 28.42
N THR A 408 -23.63 39.33 28.80
CA THR A 408 -22.53 40.03 28.09
C THR A 408 -22.14 39.29 26.81
N TRP A 409 -21.62 40.00 25.81
CA TRP A 409 -21.03 39.40 24.58
C TRP A 409 -19.95 38.34 24.87
N LYS A 410 -19.23 38.46 25.99
CA LYS A 410 -18.28 37.43 26.45
C LYS A 410 -18.97 36.10 26.79
N HIS A 411 -20.14 36.15 27.45
CA HIS A 411 -20.94 34.96 27.76
C HIS A 411 -21.54 34.35 26.49
N VAL A 412 -21.99 35.18 25.55
CA VAL A 412 -22.46 34.76 24.22
C VAL A 412 -21.37 33.99 23.48
N ALA A 413 -20.14 34.52 23.43
CA ALA A 413 -19.02 33.88 22.76
C ALA A 413 -18.63 32.53 23.41
N ARG A 414 -18.57 32.46 24.75
CA ARG A 414 -18.29 31.20 25.48
C ARG A 414 -19.35 30.12 25.20
N THR A 415 -20.63 30.49 25.19
CA THR A 415 -21.72 29.54 24.89
C THR A 415 -21.69 29.10 23.42
N PHE A 416 -21.38 30.01 22.49
CA PHE A 416 -21.18 29.68 21.09
C PHE A 416 -20.03 28.69 20.89
N ASP A 417 -18.89 28.93 21.54
CA ASP A 417 -17.72 28.04 21.48
C ASP A 417 -18.02 26.63 21.97
N LYS A 418 -18.75 26.49 23.09
CA LYS A 418 -19.21 25.19 23.60
C LYS A 418 -20.10 24.44 22.60
N ILE A 419 -21.04 25.15 21.98
CA ILE A 419 -21.95 24.55 20.99
C ILE A 419 -21.16 24.08 19.77
N CYS A 420 -20.29 24.94 19.24
CA CYS A 420 -19.43 24.58 18.11
C CYS A 420 -18.54 23.38 18.46
N PHE A 421 -17.91 23.35 19.64
CA PHE A 421 -17.11 22.23 20.10
C PHE A 421 -17.86 20.89 20.05
N VAL A 422 -19.05 20.83 20.63
CA VAL A 422 -19.86 19.60 20.66
C VAL A 422 -20.31 19.18 19.25
N VAL A 423 -20.77 20.14 18.44
CA VAL A 423 -21.23 19.87 17.07
C VAL A 423 -20.09 19.34 16.22
N PHE A 424 -18.91 19.96 16.24
CA PHE A 424 -17.79 19.55 15.41
C PHE A 424 -17.15 18.23 15.85
N ILE A 425 -17.15 17.90 17.14
CA ILE A 425 -16.75 16.55 17.59
C ILE A 425 -17.68 15.50 17.00
N ILE A 426 -19.00 15.71 17.05
CA ILE A 426 -19.98 14.77 16.49
C ILE A 426 -19.81 14.66 14.98
N VAL A 427 -19.70 15.80 14.27
CA VAL A 427 -19.50 15.82 12.81
C VAL A 427 -18.22 15.10 12.42
N ASN A 428 -17.09 15.39 13.08
CA ASN A 428 -15.82 14.74 12.78
C ASN A 428 -15.88 13.24 13.05
N PHE A 429 -16.47 12.81 14.17
CA PHE A 429 -16.64 11.39 14.48
C PHE A 429 -17.50 10.66 13.44
N LEU A 430 -18.63 11.26 13.04
CA LEU A 430 -19.51 10.69 12.02
C LEU A 430 -18.80 10.61 10.67
N LEU A 431 -18.07 11.66 10.26
CA LEU A 431 -17.29 11.65 9.02
C LEU A 431 -16.23 10.55 9.05
N THR A 432 -15.47 10.41 10.14
CA THR A 432 -14.49 9.32 10.28
C THR A 432 -15.15 7.95 10.13
N MET A 433 -16.31 7.72 10.75
CA MET A 433 -17.04 6.45 10.62
C MET A 433 -17.54 6.21 9.19
N ILE A 434 -18.09 7.23 8.53
CA ILE A 434 -18.60 7.13 7.15
C ILE A 434 -17.48 6.72 6.18
N PHE A 435 -16.29 7.30 6.29
CA PHE A 435 -15.18 6.98 5.40
C PHE A 435 -14.46 5.67 5.77
N MET A 436 -14.35 5.33 7.06
CA MET A 436 -13.61 4.14 7.50
C MET A 436 -14.39 2.83 7.38
N THR A 437 -15.71 2.86 7.58
CA THR A 437 -16.55 1.65 7.49
C THR A 437 -16.42 0.90 6.16
N PRO A 438 -16.54 1.55 4.97
CA PRO A 438 -16.40 0.86 3.69
C PRO A 438 -14.97 0.34 3.45
N LEU A 439 -13.95 1.09 3.89
CA LEU A 439 -12.54 0.69 3.75
C LEU A 439 -12.22 -0.58 4.55
N ILE A 440 -12.72 -0.66 5.79
CA ILE A 440 -12.53 -1.83 6.64
C ILE A 440 -13.35 -3.02 6.13
N ALA A 441 -14.58 -2.79 5.67
CA ALA A 441 -15.43 -3.84 5.11
C ALA A 441 -14.78 -4.50 3.89
N HIS A 442 -14.18 -3.71 2.99
CA HIS A 442 -13.46 -4.22 1.83
C HIS A 442 -12.22 -5.05 2.20
N TYR A 443 -11.51 -4.69 3.28
CA TYR A 443 -10.31 -5.41 3.69
C TYR A 443 -10.57 -6.84 4.17
N TYR A 444 -11.74 -7.09 4.77
CA TYR A 444 -12.14 -8.41 5.29
C TYR A 444 -12.86 -9.29 4.27
N GLN A 445 -13.08 -8.80 3.05
CA GLN A 445 -13.63 -9.54 1.93
C GLN A 445 -12.49 -10.14 1.09
#